data_AF-A0A093DFB3-F1
#
_entry.id   AF-A0A093DFB3-F1
#
_cell.length_a   1.000
_cell.length_b   1.000
_cell.length_c   1.000
_cell.angle_alpha   90.00
_cell.angle_beta   90.00
_cell.angle_gamma   90.00
#
_symmetry.space_group_name_H-M   'P 1'
#
loop_
_entity.id
_entity.type
_entity.pdbx_description
1 polymer ?
#
loop_
_entity_poly.entity_id
_entity_poly.type
_entity_poly.pdbx_seq_one_letter_code
_entity_poly.pdbx_strand_id
1 'polypeptide(L)'
;AAARQERVAQSWARLQQHQQEVSKELLHTSNQLAQLHTRLEDARRDVLQEESRWAHIQSVATQKTLLLGQIKLAVLNLFKLATTRLKVPVDVAMEDTKAQLDMV
;
A
#
# COMPACT_ATOMS: atom_id res chain seq x y z
N ALA A 1 -48.34 -49.25 -25.48
CA ALA A 1 -46.87 -49.37 -25.30
C ALA A 1 -46.14 -48.15 -25.85
N ALA A 2 -46.27 -47.84 -27.15
CA ALA A 2 -45.57 -46.72 -27.81
C ALA A 2 -45.72 -45.34 -27.13
N ALA A 3 -46.95 -44.95 -26.73
CA ALA A 3 -47.17 -43.66 -26.07
C ALA A 3 -46.48 -43.52 -24.69
N ARG A 4 -46.18 -44.64 -24.01
CA ARG A 4 -45.37 -44.61 -22.77
C ARG A 4 -43.88 -44.45 -23.08
N GLN A 5 -43.38 -45.15 -24.09
CA GLN A 5 -41.99 -45.04 -24.53
C GLN A 5 -41.68 -43.63 -25.04
N GLU A 6 -42.60 -43.03 -25.79
CA GLU A 6 -42.47 -41.64 -26.27
C GLU A 6 -42.41 -40.63 -25.11
N ARG A 7 -43.28 -40.77 -24.09
CA ARG A 7 -43.24 -39.89 -22.90
C ARG A 7 -41.94 -40.04 -22.12
N VAL A 8 -41.43 -41.27 -22.00
CA VAL A 8 -40.15 -41.53 -21.32
C VAL A 8 -39.00 -40.89 -22.11
N ALA A 9 -38.94 -41.07 -23.43
CA ALA A 9 -37.93 -40.43 -24.28
C ALA A 9 -37.96 -38.90 -24.16
N GLN A 10 -39.15 -38.29 -24.17
CA GLN A 10 -39.31 -36.84 -23.97
C GLN A 10 -38.86 -36.37 -22.59
N SER A 11 -39.12 -37.15 -21.53
CA SER A 11 -38.64 -36.81 -20.18
C SER A 11 -37.11 -36.85 -20.08
N TRP A 12 -36.46 -37.84 -20.70
CA TRP A 12 -35.00 -37.94 -20.75
C TRP A 12 -34.37 -36.79 -21.53
N ALA A 13 -34.96 -36.43 -22.68
CA ALA A 13 -34.49 -35.29 -23.47
C ALA A 13 -34.55 -33.98 -22.67
N ARG A 14 -35.65 -33.73 -21.93
CA ARG A 14 -35.78 -32.55 -21.06
C ARG A 14 -34.77 -32.54 -19.92
N LEU A 15 -34.56 -33.69 -19.28
CA LEU A 15 -33.56 -33.82 -18.21
C LEU A 15 -32.14 -33.54 -18.73
N GLN A 16 -31.79 -34.10 -19.89
CA GLN A 16 -30.50 -33.89 -20.51
C GLN A 16 -30.28 -32.42 -20.89
N GLN A 17 -31.31 -31.76 -21.44
CA GLN A 17 -31.23 -30.34 -21.76
C GLN A 17 -31.03 -29.48 -20.50
N HIS A 18 -31.80 -29.74 -19.44
CA HIS A 18 -31.65 -29.03 -18.18
C HIS A 18 -30.25 -29.24 -17.56
N GLN A 19 -29.72 -30.47 -17.60
CA GLN A 19 -28.36 -30.75 -17.13
C GLN A 19 -27.31 -29.98 -17.93
N GLN A 20 -27.48 -29.85 -19.25
CA GLN A 20 -26.58 -29.08 -20.10
C GLN A 20 -26.66 -27.58 -19.80
N GLU A 21 -27.86 -27.03 -19.58
CA GLU A 21 -28.05 -25.62 -19.21
C GLU A 21 -27.37 -25.31 -17.88
N VAL A 22 -27.63 -26.11 -16.85
CA VAL A 22 -26.97 -25.96 -15.54
C VAL A 22 -25.45 -26.08 -15.64
N SER A 23 -24.95 -27.02 -16.44
CA SER A 23 -23.50 -27.19 -16.62
C SER A 23 -22.86 -25.97 -17.31
N LYS A 24 -23.54 -25.38 -18.30
CA LYS A 24 -23.07 -24.15 -18.96
C LYS A 24 -23.06 -22.97 -17.99
N GLU A 25 -24.11 -22.81 -17.19
CA GLU A 25 -24.17 -21.76 -16.17
C GLU A 25 -23.08 -21.92 -15.12
N LEU A 26 -22.82 -23.15 -14.66
CA LEU A 26 -21.75 -23.44 -13.71
C LEU A 26 -20.37 -23.12 -14.28
N LEU A 27 -20.11 -23.47 -15.54
CA LEU A 27 -18.86 -23.12 -16.21
C LEU A 27 -18.72 -21.60 -16.40
N HIS A 28 -19.80 -20.92 -16.76
CA HIS A 28 -19.80 -19.47 -16.94
C HIS A 28 -19.48 -18.75 -15.62
N THR A 29 -20.18 -19.11 -14.54
CA THR A 29 -19.96 -18.55 -13.21
C THR A 29 -18.57 -18.85 -12.67
N SER A 30 -18.06 -20.08 -12.88
CA SER A 30 -16.70 -20.45 -12.52
C SER A 30 -15.65 -19.59 -13.23
N ASN A 31 -15.82 -19.35 -14.54
CA ASN A 31 -14.93 -18.48 -15.31
C ASN A 31 -14.99 -17.04 -14.81
N GLN A 32 -16.17 -16.51 -14.51
CA GLN A 32 -16.32 -15.17 -13.94
C GLN A 32 -15.62 -15.05 -12.59
N LEU A 33 -15.76 -16.06 -11.73
CA LEU A 33 -15.10 -16.10 -10.43
C LEU A 33 -13.58 -16.11 -10.59
N ALA A 34 -13.04 -16.92 -11.50
CA ALA A 34 -11.60 -16.95 -11.79
C ALA A 34 -11.06 -15.59 -12.30
N GLN A 35 -11.83 -14.91 -13.16
CA GLN A 35 -11.48 -13.58 -13.65
C GLN A 35 -11.49 -12.52 -12.53
N LEU A 36 -12.51 -12.55 -11.67
CA LEU A 36 -12.60 -11.64 -10.52
C LEU A 36 -11.47 -11.90 -9.53
N HIS A 37 -11.14 -13.16 -9.27
CA HIS A 37 -10.01 -13.52 -8.42
C HIS A 37 -8.69 -13.00 -8.98
N THR A 38 -8.47 -13.15 -10.29
CA THR A 38 -7.25 -12.63 -10.94
C THR A 38 -7.13 -11.12 -10.78
N ARG A 39 -8.22 -10.38 -11.05
CA ARG A 39 -8.25 -8.91 -10.88
C ARG A 39 -8.00 -8.49 -9.43
N LEU A 40 -8.54 -9.24 -8.47
CA LEU A 40 -8.31 -8.98 -7.05
C LEU A 40 -6.83 -9.17 -6.68
N GLU A 41 -6.20 -10.24 -7.16
CA GLU A 41 -4.78 -10.50 -6.89
C GLU A 41 -3.87 -9.46 -7.55
N ASP A 42 -4.20 -9.02 -8.76
CA ASP A 42 -3.45 -7.94 -9.43
C ASP A 42 -3.59 -6.62 -8.65
N ALA A 43 -4.80 -6.24 -8.25
CA ALA A 43 -5.02 -5.04 -7.43
C ALA A 43 -4.29 -5.12 -6.07
N ARG A 44 -4.25 -6.30 -5.44
CA ARG A 44 -3.51 -6.53 -4.20
C ARG A 44 -2.01 -6.36 -4.39
N ARG A 45 -1.46 -6.86 -5.50
CA ARG A 45 -0.04 -6.68 -5.83
C ARG A 45 0.31 -5.21 -6.02
N ASP A 46 -0.54 -4.46 -6.72
CA ASP A 46 -0.33 -3.02 -6.92
C ASP A 46 -0.32 -2.27 -5.57
N VAL A 47 -1.29 -2.56 -4.69
CA VAL A 47 -1.35 -1.98 -3.35
C VAL A 47 -0.09 -2.31 -2.55
N LEU A 48 0.33 -3.58 -2.52
CA LEU A 48 1.53 -4.01 -1.78
C LEU A 48 2.79 -3.31 -2.30
N GLN A 49 2.90 -3.09 -3.61
CA GLN A 49 4.03 -2.38 -4.20
C GLN A 49 4.07 -0.91 -3.73
N GLU A 50 2.94 -0.23 -3.73
CA GLU A 50 2.85 1.16 -3.28
C GLU A 50 3.02 1.30 -1.76
N GLU A 51 2.50 0.36 -0.97
CA GLU A 51 2.77 0.29 0.47
C GLU A 51 4.26 0.13 0.77
N SER A 52 4.95 -0.73 0.02
CA SER A 52 6.40 -0.92 0.16
C SER A 52 7.18 0.36 -0.17
N ARG A 53 6.79 1.05 -1.25
CA ARG A 53 7.37 2.34 -1.64
C ARG A 53 7.13 3.41 -0.58
N TRP A 54 5.91 3.50 -0.07
CA TRP A 54 5.55 4.44 0.98
C TRP A 54 6.35 4.18 2.27
N ALA A 55 6.46 2.92 2.69
CA ALA A 55 7.26 2.54 3.85
C ALA A 55 8.74 2.92 3.68
N HIS A 56 9.30 2.76 2.49
CA HIS A 56 10.67 3.19 2.19
C HIS A 56 10.84 4.70 2.28
N ILE A 57 9.93 5.48 1.68
CA ILE A 57 9.94 6.95 1.76
C ILE A 57 9.87 7.40 3.21
N GLN A 58 8.98 6.81 4.00
CA GLN A 58 8.83 7.12 5.42
C GLN A 58 10.11 6.81 6.19
N SER A 59 10.74 5.66 5.96
CA SER A 59 12.00 5.28 6.60
C SER A 59 13.12 6.29 6.32
N VAL A 60 13.28 6.68 5.05
CA VAL A 60 14.27 7.70 4.64
C VAL A 60 13.96 9.05 5.27
N ALA A 61 12.69 9.47 5.30
CA ALA A 61 12.26 10.71 5.92
C ALA A 61 12.54 10.72 7.42
N THR A 62 12.25 9.63 8.13
CA THR A 62 12.58 9.47 9.55
C THR A 62 14.09 9.59 9.79
N GLN A 63 14.91 8.90 8.99
CA GLN A 63 16.38 8.96 9.12
C GLN A 63 16.91 10.38 8.88
N LYS A 64 16.45 11.05 7.81
CA LYS A 64 16.87 12.43 7.50
C LYS A 64 16.42 13.42 8.58
N THR A 65 15.22 13.24 9.11
CA THR A 65 14.69 14.10 10.19
C THR A 65 15.49 13.93 11.48
N LEU A 66 15.85 12.69 11.83
CA LEU A 66 16.72 12.41 12.98
C LEU A 66 18.09 13.07 12.79
N LEU A 67 18.73 12.87 11.63
CA LEU A 67 20.03 13.47 11.34
C LEU A 67 19.98 15.00 11.40
N LEU A 68 18.94 15.61 10.85
CA LEU A 68 18.74 17.05 10.93
C LEU A 68 18.61 17.51 12.39
N GLY A 69 17.83 16.80 13.21
CA GLY A 69 17.73 17.08 14.65
C GLY A 69 19.06 16.98 15.39
N GLN A 70 19.88 15.97 15.07
CA GLN A 70 21.22 15.82 15.63
C GLN A 70 22.15 16.97 15.23
N ILE A 71 22.13 17.38 13.96
CA ILE A 71 22.90 18.54 13.47
C ILE A 71 22.47 19.80 14.21
N LYS A 72 21.16 20.07 14.30
CA LYS A 72 20.62 21.23 15.03
C LYS A 72 21.12 21.26 16.49
N LEU A 73 21.07 20.12 17.17
CA LEU A 73 21.53 20.02 18.56
C LEU A 73 23.04 20.24 18.69
N ALA A 74 23.84 19.66 17.79
CA ALA A 74 25.29 19.85 17.78
C ALA A 74 25.67 21.32 17.54
N VAL A 75 25.03 21.97 16.56
CA VAL A 75 25.22 23.40 16.28
C VAL A 75 24.88 24.24 17.51
N LEU A 76 23.70 24.03 18.12
CA LEU A 76 23.29 24.76 19.31
C LEU A 76 24.29 24.60 20.46
N ASN A 77 24.79 23.38 20.67
CA ASN A 77 25.77 23.09 21.71
C ASN A 77 27.11 23.81 21.45
N LEU A 78 27.59 23.80 20.22
CA LEU A 78 28.82 24.50 19.82
C LEU A 78 28.67 26.02 19.92
N PHE A 79 27.55 26.57 19.45
CA PHE A 79 27.23 27.99 19.57
C PHE A 79 27.23 28.45 21.03
N LYS A 80 26.53 27.71 21.92
CA LYS A 80 26.51 28.00 23.36
C LYS A 80 27.92 27.96 23.96
N LEU A 81 28.73 26.97 23.60
CA LEU A 81 30.10 26.85 24.08
C LEU A 81 30.98 28.03 23.63
N ALA A 82 30.94 28.39 22.35
CA ALA A 82 31.73 29.46 21.77
C ALA A 82 31.35 30.83 22.35
N THR A 83 30.06 31.16 22.34
CA THR A 83 29.55 32.43 22.89
C THR A 83 29.82 32.59 24.37
N THR A 84 29.71 31.52 25.16
CA THR A 84 30.07 31.53 26.59
C THR A 84 31.55 31.79 26.80
N ARG A 85 32.44 31.11 26.05
CA ARG A 85 33.90 31.28 26.18
C ARG A 85 34.37 32.67 25.74
N LEU A 86 33.78 33.19 24.67
CA LEU A 86 34.14 34.48 24.09
C LEU A 86 33.38 35.66 24.73
N LYS A 87 32.44 35.37 25.66
CA LYS A 87 31.57 36.37 26.31
C LYS A 87 30.81 37.26 25.31
N VAL A 88 30.40 36.66 24.19
CA VAL A 88 29.63 37.36 23.14
C VAL A 88 28.18 37.50 23.62
N PRO A 89 27.58 38.70 23.58
CA PRO A 89 26.15 38.88 23.82
C PRO A 89 25.33 38.07 22.81
N VAL A 90 24.42 37.24 23.30
CA VAL A 90 23.59 36.37 22.46
C VAL A 90 22.20 36.98 22.31
N ASP A 91 21.82 37.29 21.07
CA ASP A 91 20.45 37.68 20.67
C ASP A 91 19.98 36.82 19.48
N VAL A 92 20.25 35.50 19.56
CA VAL A 92 19.84 34.53 18.55
C VAL A 92 18.93 33.49 19.17
N ALA A 93 17.82 33.20 18.48
CA ALA A 93 16.85 32.21 18.91
C ALA A 93 17.44 30.78 18.92
N MET A 94 17.01 29.97 19.89
CA MET A 94 17.50 28.59 20.03
C MET A 94 17.13 27.69 18.83
N GLU A 95 16.01 27.97 18.16
CA GLU A 95 15.51 27.21 17.00
C GLU A 95 16.14 27.67 15.67
N ASP A 96 16.82 28.83 15.65
CA ASP A 96 17.42 29.39 14.45
C ASP A 96 18.85 28.87 14.26
N THR A 97 18.94 27.63 13.78
CA THR A 97 20.21 26.96 13.49
C THR A 97 21.05 27.72 12.47
N LYS A 98 20.43 28.45 11.54
CA LYS A 98 21.16 29.20 10.52
C LYS A 98 21.85 30.42 11.13
N ALA A 99 21.11 31.22 11.91
CA ALA A 99 21.69 32.36 12.61
C ALA A 99 22.80 31.94 13.60
N GLN A 100 22.66 30.78 14.26
CA GLN A 100 23.70 30.22 15.12
C GLN A 100 24.99 29.90 14.36
N LEU A 101 24.89 29.33 13.15
CA LEU A 101 26.04 29.06 12.29
C LEU A 101 26.66 30.34 11.72
N ASP A 102 25.84 31.32 11.34
CA ASP A 102 26.33 32.58 10.77
C ASP A 102 27.10 33.43 11.82
N MET A 103 26.95 33.15 13.12
CA MET A 103 27.64 33.84 14.22
C MET A 103 28.96 33.19 14.68
N VAL A 104 29.22 31.92 14.35
CA VAL A 104 30.39 31.16 14.80
C VAL A 104 31.44 31.12 13.70
#